data_AF-A0A183GP86-F1
#
_entry.id   AF-A0A183GP86-F1
#
_cell.length_a   1.000
_cell.length_b   1.000
_cell.length_c   1.000
_cell.angle_alpha   90.00
_cell.angle_beta   90.00
_cell.angle_gamma   90.00
#
_symmetry.space_group_name_H-M   'P 1'
#
loop_
_entity.id
_entity.type
_entity.pdbx_description
1 polymer ?
#
loop_
_entity_poly.entity_id
_entity_poly.type
_entity_poly.pdbx_seq_one_letter_code
_entity_poly.pdbx_strand_id
1 'polypeptide(L)'
;MRQLVGDGRLSKVLFTDEKIFTVQPVYNHQNRRQLLKKGQQKTSAARTISRRHFPASVMVWAGICATGKTPLVFMEQNVKINAASYQQYVLRDVLEPWATSHFGETGFSLQQDWAPAHSAKSTIAVCEELFPGFWSRDIWPSNSPDLNPMDYSVWSIMEQKISTTRYATVEQLKSALLRSWDEITAEQCATIISDFPKRLRKCIEAKLGNFEHLL
;
A
#
# COMPACT_ATOMS: atom_id res chain seq x y z
N MET A 1 -15.90 5.49 -10.84
CA MET A 1 -15.35 6.71 -10.19
C MET A 1 -16.34 7.86 -9.99
N ARG A 2 -17.08 8.36 -10.99
CA ARG A 2 -18.08 9.44 -10.77
C ARG A 2 -19.20 9.04 -9.79
N GLN A 3 -19.58 7.76 -9.79
CA GLN A 3 -20.55 7.19 -8.86
C GLN A 3 -20.09 7.24 -7.38
N LEU A 4 -18.78 7.38 -7.13
CA LEU A 4 -18.22 7.50 -5.78
C LEU A 4 -18.28 8.94 -5.26
N VAL A 5 -18.44 9.94 -6.15
CA VAL A 5 -18.53 11.36 -5.78
C VAL A 5 -19.96 11.69 -5.39
N GLY A 6 -20.25 11.61 -4.09
CA GLY A 6 -21.58 11.90 -3.53
C GLY A 6 -22.10 10.80 -2.61
N ASP A 7 -21.47 9.64 -2.60
CA ASP A 7 -21.81 8.57 -1.68
C ASP A 7 -21.14 8.82 -0.32
N GLY A 8 -21.93 9.02 0.73
CA GLY A 8 -21.43 9.16 2.11
C GLY A 8 -20.70 7.91 2.65
N ARG A 9 -20.60 6.87 1.82
CA ARG A 9 -19.93 5.59 2.09
C ARG A 9 -18.42 5.59 1.89
N LEU A 10 -17.82 6.68 1.40
CA LEU A 10 -16.35 6.76 1.24
C LEU A 10 -15.56 6.57 2.54
N SER A 11 -16.18 6.87 3.69
CA SER A 11 -15.60 6.61 5.01
C SER A 11 -15.57 5.13 5.40
N LYS A 12 -16.29 4.26 4.67
CA LYS A 12 -16.42 2.82 4.93
C LYS A 12 -15.75 1.97 3.85
N VAL A 13 -14.75 2.52 3.19
CA VAL A 13 -13.95 1.81 2.20
C VAL A 13 -12.68 1.30 2.87
N LEU A 14 -12.40 0.02 2.68
CA LEU A 14 -11.12 -0.60 2.99
C LEU A 14 -10.28 -0.60 1.72
N PHE A 15 -9.19 0.16 1.74
CA PHE A 15 -8.21 0.21 0.67
C PHE A 15 -7.08 -0.76 1.00
N THR A 16 -6.72 -1.63 0.06
CA THR A 16 -5.67 -2.65 0.24
C THR A 16 -4.65 -2.57 -0.88
N ASP A 17 -3.41 -2.94 -0.59
CA ASP A 17 -2.34 -2.96 -1.59
C ASP A 17 -1.16 -3.84 -1.15
N GLU A 18 -0.25 -4.13 -2.09
CA GLU A 18 1.02 -4.82 -1.87
C GLU A 18 2.23 -3.94 -2.18
N LYS A 19 3.25 -4.01 -1.31
CA LYS A 19 4.54 -3.36 -1.57
C LYS A 19 5.72 -4.27 -1.27
N ILE A 20 6.76 -4.16 -2.10
CA ILE A 20 8.05 -4.80 -1.88
C ILE A 20 8.96 -3.86 -1.09
N PHE A 21 9.48 -4.35 0.04
CA PHE A 21 10.50 -3.68 0.84
C PHE A 21 11.82 -4.43 0.76
N THR A 22 12.94 -3.72 0.68
CA THR A 22 14.28 -4.33 0.56
C THR A 22 15.15 -4.08 1.80
N VAL A 23 16.02 -5.02 2.14
CA VAL A 23 16.95 -4.88 3.29
C VAL A 23 17.97 -3.75 3.11
N GLN A 24 18.17 -3.29 1.88
CA GLN A 24 19.01 -2.14 1.58
C GLN A 24 18.17 -0.86 1.61
N PRO A 25 18.69 0.22 2.21
CA PRO A 25 17.99 1.49 2.22
C PRO A 25 17.80 1.98 0.78
N VAL A 26 16.56 2.34 0.45
CA VAL A 26 16.20 2.92 -0.84
C VAL A 26 16.96 4.24 -0.98
N TYR A 27 17.71 4.37 -2.09
CA TYR A 27 18.51 5.56 -2.34
C TYR A 27 17.58 6.71 -2.75
N ASN A 28 17.12 7.50 -1.77
CA ASN A 28 16.38 8.73 -2.04
C ASN A 28 17.36 9.87 -2.36
N HIS A 29 17.41 10.28 -3.63
CA HIS A 29 18.25 11.38 -4.12
C HIS A 29 17.93 12.73 -3.46
N GLN A 30 16.70 12.96 -3.02
CA GLN A 30 16.27 14.19 -2.38
C GLN A 30 16.74 14.26 -0.91
N ASN A 31 16.72 13.13 -0.20
CA ASN A 31 17.04 13.06 1.25
C ASN A 31 18.52 12.81 1.56
N ARG A 32 19.33 12.34 0.60
CA ARG A 32 20.77 12.11 0.80
C ARG A 32 21.63 12.96 -0.15
N ARG A 33 21.48 14.29 -0.03
CA ARG A 33 22.39 15.24 -0.70
C ARG A 33 23.71 15.29 0.06
N GLN A 34 24.82 15.01 -0.63
CA GLN A 34 26.16 15.26 -0.12
C GLN A 34 26.64 16.61 -0.68
N LEU A 35 26.93 17.57 0.20
CA LEU A 35 27.61 18.80 -0.19
C LEU A 35 29.11 18.50 -0.30
N LEU A 36 29.63 18.44 -1.53
CA LEU A 36 31.06 18.28 -1.78
C LEU A 36 31.71 19.67 -1.90
N LYS A 37 32.92 19.82 -1.34
CA LYS A 37 33.71 21.04 -1.54
C LYS A 37 34.14 21.16 -3.00
N LYS A 38 34.22 22.39 -3.52
CA LYS A 38 34.65 22.69 -4.90
C LYS A 38 36.00 22.01 -5.19
N GLY A 39 36.02 21.12 -6.18
CA GLY A 39 37.23 20.36 -6.58
C GLY A 39 37.34 18.93 -6.06
N GLN A 40 36.45 18.47 -5.16
CA GLN A 40 36.41 17.06 -4.78
C GLN A 40 35.56 16.22 -5.75
N GLN A 41 36.14 15.15 -6.30
CA GLN A 41 35.43 14.16 -7.08
C GLN A 41 34.74 13.12 -6.17
N LYS A 42 33.64 12.51 -6.65
CA LYS A 42 33.00 11.37 -5.98
C LYS A 42 33.96 10.20 -5.91
N THR A 43 34.57 9.95 -4.75
CA THR A 43 35.37 8.74 -4.52
C THR A 43 34.46 7.54 -4.25
N SER A 44 34.93 6.32 -4.53
CA SER A 44 34.24 5.08 -4.14
C SER A 44 34.03 4.99 -2.61
N ALA A 45 34.87 5.66 -1.82
CA ALA A 45 34.72 5.83 -0.37
C ALA A 45 33.59 6.82 0.02
N ALA A 46 33.20 7.76 -0.84
CA ALA A 46 32.04 8.64 -0.63
C ALA A 46 30.69 7.94 -0.94
N ARG A 47 30.74 6.72 -1.49
CA ARG A 47 29.59 5.90 -1.80
C ARG A 47 29.07 5.24 -0.51
N THR A 48 28.16 5.92 0.17
CA THR A 48 27.58 5.46 1.46
C THR A 48 26.84 4.11 1.37
N ILE A 49 26.53 3.62 0.16
CA ILE A 49 25.75 2.39 -0.04
C ILE A 49 26.37 1.56 -1.18
N SER A 50 26.84 0.35 -0.86
CA SER A 50 27.13 -0.69 -1.85
C SER A 50 25.83 -1.41 -2.22
N ARG A 51 25.42 -1.36 -3.49
CA ARG A 51 24.31 -2.16 -4.00
C ARG A 51 24.80 -3.60 -4.21
N ARG A 52 24.14 -4.58 -3.58
CA ARG A 52 24.26 -5.98 -4.04
C ARG A 52 23.31 -6.18 -5.22
N HIS A 53 23.71 -6.95 -6.22
CA HIS A 53 22.78 -7.48 -7.20
C HIS A 53 21.76 -8.37 -6.45
N PHE A 54 20.46 -8.05 -6.57
CA PHE A 54 19.34 -8.73 -5.91
C PHE A 54 19.38 -8.64 -4.36
N PRO A 55 19.11 -7.46 -3.78
CA PRO A 55 18.94 -7.36 -2.33
C PRO A 55 17.79 -8.24 -1.88
N ALA A 56 17.95 -8.91 -0.74
CA ALA A 56 16.84 -9.60 -0.09
C ALA A 56 15.69 -8.62 0.16
N SER A 57 14.47 -9.08 -0.04
CA SER A 57 13.27 -8.26 0.02
C SER A 57 12.14 -9.01 0.69
N VAL A 58 11.04 -8.33 0.97
CA VAL A 58 9.83 -8.95 1.46
C VAL A 58 8.66 -8.23 0.79
N MET A 59 7.71 -9.00 0.26
CA MET A 59 6.45 -8.46 -0.21
C MET A 59 5.48 -8.43 0.96
N VAL A 60 4.76 -7.33 1.08
CA VAL A 60 3.90 -7.05 2.22
C VAL A 60 2.54 -6.62 1.70
N TRP A 61 1.49 -7.15 2.31
CA TRP A 61 0.12 -6.72 2.09
C TRP A 61 -0.45 -6.09 3.35
N ALA A 62 -1.24 -5.04 3.18
CA ALA A 62 -2.04 -4.47 4.24
C ALA A 62 -3.20 -3.66 3.64
N GLY A 63 -4.13 -3.28 4.50
CA GLY A 63 -5.15 -2.30 4.18
C GLY A 63 -5.45 -1.33 5.31
N ILE A 64 -6.03 -0.19 4.93
CA ILE A 64 -6.52 0.83 5.86
C ILE A 64 -7.94 1.25 5.52
N CYS A 65 -8.69 1.63 6.55
CA CYS A 65 -9.98 2.30 6.46
C CYS A 65 -10.00 3.49 7.43
N ALA A 66 -11.07 4.29 7.42
CA ALA A 66 -11.11 5.49 8.25
C ALA A 66 -11.03 5.20 9.77
N THR A 67 -11.39 3.99 10.20
CA THR A 67 -11.45 3.61 11.62
C THR A 67 -10.30 2.70 12.06
N GLY A 68 -9.40 2.32 11.16
CA GLY A 68 -8.32 1.42 11.53
C GLY A 68 -7.54 0.85 10.35
N LYS A 69 -6.83 -0.24 10.64
CA LYS A 69 -5.90 -0.89 9.72
C LYS A 69 -5.89 -2.40 9.95
N THR A 70 -5.65 -3.17 8.90
CA THR A 70 -5.56 -4.63 8.97
C THR A 70 -4.28 -5.07 9.67
N PRO A 71 -4.13 -6.36 10.02
CA PRO A 71 -2.81 -6.94 10.26
C PRO A 71 -1.90 -6.76 9.04
N LEU A 72 -0.60 -6.63 9.29
CA LEU A 72 0.42 -6.58 8.25
C LEU A 72 0.79 -8.01 7.84
N VAL A 73 0.59 -8.36 6.56
CA VAL A 73 0.81 -9.72 6.05
C VAL A 73 2.13 -9.77 5.28
N PHE A 74 3.01 -10.69 5.66
CA PHE A 74 4.27 -10.93 4.95
C PHE A 74 4.12 -12.08 3.96
N MET A 75 4.26 -11.80 2.67
CA MET A 75 4.24 -12.78 1.61
C MET A 75 5.66 -13.30 1.38
N GLU A 76 5.85 -14.62 1.51
CA GLU A 76 7.17 -15.24 1.37
C GLU A 76 7.69 -15.15 -0.07
N GLN A 77 8.97 -14.77 -0.22
CA GLN A 77 9.59 -14.46 -1.52
C GLN A 77 9.56 -15.61 -2.55
N ASN A 78 9.33 -16.85 -2.12
CA ASN A 78 9.34 -18.03 -2.99
C ASN A 78 7.95 -18.47 -3.45
N VAL A 79 6.89 -17.84 -2.94
CA VAL A 79 5.54 -18.07 -3.42
C VAL A 79 5.22 -16.91 -4.35
N LYS A 80 5.29 -17.14 -5.67
CA LYS A 80 4.61 -16.22 -6.60
C LYS A 80 3.17 -16.13 -6.12
N ILE A 81 2.71 -14.94 -5.76
CA ILE A 81 1.30 -14.73 -5.43
C ILE A 81 0.53 -15.09 -6.67
N ASN A 82 -0.05 -16.28 -6.65
CA ASN A 82 -1.02 -16.71 -7.62
C ASN A 82 -2.39 -16.42 -7.00
N ALA A 83 -3.42 -16.46 -7.83
CA ALA A 83 -4.78 -16.17 -7.38
C ALA A 83 -5.19 -17.04 -6.16
N ALA A 84 -4.78 -18.31 -6.13
CA ALA A 84 -5.15 -19.24 -5.05
C ALA A 84 -4.49 -18.89 -3.71
N SER A 85 -3.21 -18.54 -3.69
CA SER A 85 -2.53 -18.14 -2.45
C SER A 85 -3.05 -16.81 -1.92
N TYR A 86 -3.39 -15.87 -2.80
CA TYR A 86 -4.07 -14.64 -2.41
C TYR A 86 -5.46 -14.91 -1.80
N GLN A 87 -6.27 -15.73 -2.47
CA GLN A 87 -7.61 -16.10 -1.99
C GLN A 87 -7.58 -16.74 -0.60
N GLN A 88 -6.67 -17.70 -0.39
CA GLN A 88 -6.60 -18.39 0.90
C GLN A 88 -5.98 -17.49 1.98
N TYR A 89 -4.73 -17.09 1.79
CA TYR A 89 -3.96 -16.47 2.88
C TYR A 89 -4.34 -15.02 3.15
N VAL A 90 -4.74 -14.26 2.12
CA VAL A 90 -5.08 -12.85 2.28
C VAL A 90 -6.57 -12.68 2.51
N LEU A 91 -7.41 -13.22 1.61
CA LEU A 91 -8.85 -12.98 1.70
C LEU A 91 -9.51 -13.76 2.84
N ARG A 92 -9.29 -15.09 2.90
CA ARG A 92 -9.98 -15.96 3.87
C ARG A 92 -9.32 -16.00 5.24
N ASP A 93 -8.00 -16.13 5.30
CA ASP A 93 -7.32 -16.33 6.60
C ASP A 93 -7.13 -15.02 7.38
N VAL A 94 -7.03 -13.88 6.69
CA VAL A 94 -6.73 -12.58 7.31
C VAL A 94 -7.88 -11.60 7.17
N LEU A 95 -8.27 -11.28 5.93
CA LEU A 95 -9.18 -10.18 5.67
C LEU A 95 -10.60 -10.46 6.14
N GLU A 96 -11.15 -11.63 5.86
CA GLU A 96 -12.52 -12.01 6.24
C GLU A 96 -12.74 -11.99 7.77
N PRO A 97 -11.90 -12.67 8.60
CA PRO A 97 -12.03 -12.60 10.06
C PRO A 97 -11.86 -11.19 10.61
N TRP A 98 -10.88 -10.44 10.09
CA TRP A 98 -10.63 -9.07 10.52
C TRP A 98 -11.80 -8.16 10.17
N ALA A 99 -12.30 -8.23 8.93
CA ALA A 99 -13.40 -7.39 8.47
C ALA A 99 -14.69 -7.69 9.23
N THR A 100 -14.97 -8.97 9.50
CA THR A 100 -16.10 -9.40 10.32
C THR A 100 -16.00 -8.83 11.73
N SER A 101 -14.81 -8.89 12.35
CA SER A 101 -14.60 -8.34 13.69
C SER A 101 -14.63 -6.81 13.73
N HIS A 102 -14.13 -6.13 12.69
CA HIS A 102 -13.93 -4.68 12.68
C HIS A 102 -15.18 -3.91 12.25
N PHE A 103 -15.90 -4.42 11.24
CA PHE A 103 -17.10 -3.79 10.72
C PHE A 103 -18.40 -4.40 11.29
N GLY A 104 -18.37 -5.64 11.77
CA GLY A 104 -19.56 -6.35 12.24
C GLY A 104 -20.64 -6.42 11.17
N GLU A 105 -21.88 -6.09 11.53
CA GLU A 105 -23.00 -5.99 10.57
C GLU A 105 -22.95 -4.73 9.70
N THR A 106 -22.00 -3.82 9.97
CA THR A 106 -21.86 -2.59 9.20
C THR A 106 -21.27 -2.94 7.84
N GLY A 107 -22.04 -2.74 6.76
CA GLY A 107 -21.51 -2.89 5.41
C GLY A 107 -20.29 -2.01 5.15
N PHE A 108 -19.30 -2.57 4.44
CA PHE A 108 -18.10 -1.87 3.98
C PHE A 108 -17.84 -2.20 2.51
N SER A 109 -17.01 -1.38 1.87
CA SER A 109 -16.54 -1.64 0.51
C SER A 109 -15.08 -2.05 0.51
N LEU A 110 -14.76 -3.13 -0.21
CA LEU A 110 -13.37 -3.54 -0.44
C LEU A 110 -12.87 -2.96 -1.76
N GLN A 111 -11.75 -2.24 -1.71
CA GLN A 111 -11.00 -1.81 -2.88
C GLN A 111 -9.66 -2.56 -2.94
N GLN A 112 -9.39 -3.18 -4.10
CA GLN A 112 -8.09 -3.75 -4.46
C GLN A 112 -7.70 -3.30 -5.87
N ASP A 113 -6.44 -3.48 -6.26
CA ASP A 113 -5.98 -3.18 -7.60
C ASP A 113 -6.41 -4.27 -8.62
N TRP A 114 -6.01 -4.12 -9.89
CA TRP A 114 -6.33 -5.09 -10.94
C TRP A 114 -5.13 -5.93 -11.39
N ALA A 115 -4.17 -6.18 -10.48
CA ALA A 115 -3.08 -7.11 -10.73
C ALA A 115 -3.59 -8.49 -11.19
N PRO A 116 -2.76 -9.30 -11.86
CA PRO A 116 -3.20 -10.59 -12.40
C PRO A 116 -3.87 -11.53 -11.38
N ALA A 117 -3.41 -11.55 -10.13
CA ALA A 117 -4.02 -12.36 -9.07
C ALA A 117 -5.40 -11.83 -8.65
N HIS A 118 -5.58 -10.51 -8.60
CA HIS A 118 -6.81 -9.85 -8.15
C HIS A 118 -7.90 -9.82 -9.22
N SER A 119 -7.48 -9.78 -10.49
CA SER A 119 -8.36 -9.82 -11.66
C SER A 119 -8.75 -11.24 -12.11
N ALA A 120 -8.20 -12.29 -11.47
CA ALA A 120 -8.59 -13.66 -11.77
C ALA A 120 -10.08 -13.86 -11.45
N LYS A 121 -10.80 -14.55 -12.34
CA LYS A 121 -12.24 -14.82 -12.18
C LYS A 121 -12.58 -15.50 -10.85
N SER A 122 -11.73 -16.43 -10.41
CA SER A 122 -11.89 -17.09 -9.11
C SER A 122 -11.71 -16.12 -7.94
N THR A 123 -10.78 -15.16 -8.02
CA THR A 123 -10.58 -14.16 -6.98
C THR A 123 -11.76 -13.20 -6.90
N ILE A 124 -12.26 -12.75 -8.05
CA ILE A 124 -13.45 -11.89 -8.11
C ILE A 124 -14.65 -12.60 -7.47
N ALA A 125 -14.88 -13.87 -7.81
CA ALA A 125 -15.97 -14.64 -7.20
C ALA A 125 -15.85 -14.75 -5.67
N VAL A 126 -14.63 -14.98 -5.15
CA VAL A 126 -14.38 -14.99 -3.70
C VAL A 126 -14.64 -13.61 -3.09
N CYS A 127 -14.21 -12.54 -3.75
CA CYS A 127 -14.48 -11.19 -3.25
C CYS A 127 -15.97 -10.85 -3.23
N GLU A 128 -16.73 -11.23 -4.27
CA GLU A 128 -18.17 -11.01 -4.34
C GLU A 128 -18.94 -11.85 -3.32
N GLU A 129 -18.46 -13.07 -3.03
CA GLU A 129 -19.00 -13.96 -1.99
C GLU A 129 -18.79 -13.37 -0.59
N LEU A 130 -17.55 -12.99 -0.26
CA LEU A 130 -17.16 -12.57 1.09
C LEU A 130 -17.48 -11.10 1.39
N PHE A 131 -17.47 -10.25 0.37
CA PHE A 131 -17.53 -8.80 0.52
C PHE A 131 -18.59 -8.18 -0.40
N PRO A 132 -19.86 -8.09 0.05
CA PRO A 132 -20.96 -7.57 -0.78
C PRO A 132 -20.75 -6.14 -1.31
N GLY A 133 -19.89 -5.36 -0.67
CA GLY A 133 -19.51 -4.01 -1.11
C GLY A 133 -18.25 -3.94 -2.00
N PHE A 134 -17.75 -5.08 -2.50
CA PHE A 134 -16.56 -5.15 -3.34
C PHE A 134 -16.64 -4.23 -4.56
N TRP A 135 -15.58 -3.44 -4.78
CA TRP A 135 -15.49 -2.56 -5.93
C TRP A 135 -14.99 -3.29 -7.16
N SER A 136 -15.92 -3.61 -8.07
CA SER A 136 -15.61 -4.19 -9.37
C SER A 136 -14.86 -3.21 -10.29
N ARG A 137 -14.43 -3.72 -11.45
CA ARG A 137 -13.62 -2.95 -12.43
C ARG A 137 -14.35 -1.73 -12.99
N ASP A 138 -15.67 -1.74 -12.93
CA ASP A 138 -16.50 -0.61 -13.38
C ASP A 138 -16.46 0.56 -12.40
N ILE A 139 -16.19 0.29 -11.12
CA ILE A 139 -16.12 1.29 -10.06
C ILE A 139 -14.70 1.88 -9.97
N TRP A 140 -13.69 1.02 -9.90
CA TRP A 140 -12.28 1.37 -9.78
C TRP A 140 -11.50 0.98 -11.04
N PRO A 141 -11.02 1.93 -11.85
CA PRO A 141 -10.28 1.60 -13.07
C PRO A 141 -8.87 1.10 -12.75
N SER A 142 -8.30 0.33 -13.68
CA SER A 142 -6.90 -0.10 -13.60
C SER A 142 -5.94 1.09 -13.64
N ASN A 143 -4.77 0.95 -13.00
CA ASN A 143 -3.67 1.93 -12.99
C ASN A 143 -4.03 3.30 -12.37
N SER A 144 -4.60 3.31 -11.17
CA SER A 144 -4.87 4.56 -10.42
C SER A 144 -4.15 4.59 -9.05
N PRO A 145 -2.81 4.43 -9.00
CA PRO A 145 -2.07 4.45 -7.73
C PRO A 145 -2.23 5.79 -7.00
N ASP A 146 -2.32 6.90 -7.73
CA ASP A 146 -2.48 8.26 -7.16
C ASP A 146 -3.77 8.43 -6.32
N LEU A 147 -4.71 7.49 -6.45
CA LEU A 147 -5.97 7.46 -5.72
C LEU A 147 -5.96 6.46 -4.54
N ASN A 148 -5.02 5.52 -4.47
CA ASN A 148 -4.97 4.54 -3.39
C ASN A 148 -4.26 5.12 -2.15
N PRO A 149 -4.93 5.24 -0.99
CA PRO A 149 -4.33 5.67 0.28
C PRO A 149 -3.07 4.91 0.69
N MET A 150 -3.00 3.63 0.33
CA MET A 150 -1.82 2.80 0.56
C MET A 150 -0.60 3.38 -0.17
N ASP A 151 -0.76 3.69 -1.46
CA ASP A 151 0.28 4.22 -2.33
C ASP A 151 0.68 5.66 -1.99
N TYR A 152 -0.28 6.58 -1.97
CA TYR A 152 0.06 8.01 -1.88
C TYR A 152 0.49 8.45 -0.47
N SER A 153 0.32 7.61 0.56
CA SER A 153 0.65 8.00 1.94
C SER A 153 1.28 6.89 2.77
N VAL A 154 0.54 5.80 3.03
CA VAL A 154 0.93 4.78 4.02
C VAL A 154 2.30 4.18 3.73
N TRP A 155 2.51 3.75 2.49
CA TRP A 155 3.78 3.19 2.05
C TRP A 155 4.94 4.19 2.16
N SER A 156 4.69 5.47 1.91
CA SER A 156 5.70 6.51 2.07
C SER A 156 6.08 6.73 3.54
N ILE A 157 5.10 6.70 4.46
CA ILE A 157 5.32 6.80 5.91
C ILE A 157 6.21 5.64 6.38
N MET A 158 5.88 4.41 5.97
CA MET A 158 6.66 3.23 6.32
C MET A 158 8.06 3.27 5.70
N GLU A 159 8.16 3.64 4.43
CA GLU A 159 9.42 3.72 3.70
C GLU A 159 10.38 4.76 4.30
N GLN A 160 9.86 5.91 4.75
CA GLN A 160 10.66 6.93 5.43
C GLN A 160 11.29 6.38 6.71
N LYS A 161 10.55 5.62 7.53
CA LYS A 161 11.05 5.04 8.79
C LYS A 161 12.07 3.93 8.57
N ILE A 162 11.87 3.09 7.55
CA ILE A 162 12.81 2.00 7.28
C ILE A 162 14.09 2.48 6.57
N SER A 163 14.01 3.51 5.73
CA SER A 163 15.12 3.94 4.87
C SER A 163 16.27 4.62 5.63
N THR A 164 16.05 5.01 6.88
CA THR A 164 17.09 5.54 7.77
C THR A 164 18.04 4.45 8.27
N THR A 165 17.63 3.19 8.23
CA THR A 165 18.34 2.05 8.83
C THR A 165 18.71 1.03 7.76
N ARG A 166 19.91 0.44 7.88
CA ARG A 166 20.28 -0.72 7.07
C ARG A 166 19.97 -1.98 7.88
N TYR A 167 19.26 -2.92 7.27
CA TYR A 167 18.93 -4.20 7.90
C TYR A 167 19.92 -5.28 7.45
N ALA A 168 20.37 -6.10 8.39
CA ALA A 168 21.28 -7.21 8.08
C ALA A 168 20.53 -8.44 7.54
N THR A 169 19.28 -8.65 8.00
CA THR A 169 18.46 -9.79 7.60
C THR A 169 17.03 -9.38 7.25
N VAL A 170 16.28 -10.28 6.60
CA VAL A 170 14.86 -10.05 6.27
C VAL A 170 14.01 -10.01 7.54
N GLU A 171 14.34 -10.79 8.56
CA GLU A 171 13.63 -10.83 9.84
C GLU A 171 13.72 -9.48 10.56
N GLN A 172 14.91 -8.86 10.57
CA GLN A 172 15.08 -7.52 11.13
C GLN A 172 14.25 -6.47 10.37
N LEU A 173 14.17 -6.59 9.03
CA LEU A 173 13.31 -5.76 8.21
C LEU A 173 11.82 -5.98 8.54
N LYS A 174 11.37 -7.24 8.65
CA LYS A 174 9.99 -7.58 9.05
C LYS A 174 9.63 -6.98 10.41
N SER A 175 10.50 -7.12 11.41
CA SER A 175 10.28 -6.52 12.74
C SER A 175 10.22 -4.99 12.71
N ALA A 176 11.01 -4.35 11.85
CA ALA A 176 10.92 -2.89 11.68
C ALA A 176 9.65 -2.45 10.96
N LEU A 177 9.21 -3.20 9.95
CA LEU A 177 7.95 -2.95 9.24
C LEU A 177 6.74 -3.12 10.17
N LEU A 178 6.73 -4.15 11.02
CA LEU A 178 5.69 -4.33 12.04
C LEU A 178 5.60 -3.14 12.98
N ARG A 179 6.73 -2.73 13.58
CA ARG A 179 6.75 -1.54 14.45
C ARG A 179 6.28 -0.28 13.73
N SER A 180 6.76 -0.07 12.50
CA SER A 180 6.34 1.08 11.69
C SER A 180 4.84 1.06 11.39
N TRP A 181 4.26 -0.13 11.19
CA TRP A 181 2.82 -0.31 10.96
C TRP A 181 2.02 -0.05 12.23
N ASP A 182 2.43 -0.64 13.35
CA ASP A 182 1.75 -0.49 14.65
C ASP A 182 1.63 0.96 15.09
N GLU A 183 2.67 1.77 14.81
CA GLU A 183 2.71 3.20 15.09
C GLU A 183 1.71 4.04 14.27
N ILE A 184 1.15 3.54 13.16
CA ILE A 184 0.13 4.27 12.38
C ILE A 184 -1.20 4.19 13.15
N THR A 185 -1.65 5.30 13.71
CA THR A 185 -2.86 5.31 14.53
C THR A 185 -4.14 5.35 13.71
N ALA A 186 -5.29 5.05 14.33
CA ALA A 186 -6.60 5.14 13.67
C ALA A 186 -6.92 6.59 13.24
N GLU A 187 -6.50 7.59 14.01
CA GLU A 187 -6.65 9.01 13.68
C GLU A 187 -5.82 9.38 12.44
N GLN A 188 -4.62 8.79 12.31
CA GLN A 188 -3.80 8.96 11.12
C GLN A 188 -4.46 8.31 9.91
N CYS A 189 -5.01 7.09 10.04
CA CYS A 189 -5.80 6.46 8.99
C CYS A 189 -7.00 7.32 8.57
N ALA A 190 -7.77 7.84 9.52
CA ALA A 190 -8.90 8.73 9.26
C ALA A 190 -8.49 9.96 8.46
N THR A 191 -7.37 10.58 8.84
CA THR A 191 -6.81 11.76 8.16
C THR A 191 -6.45 11.43 6.71
N ILE A 192 -5.73 10.33 6.48
CA ILE A 192 -5.34 9.89 5.13
C ILE A 192 -6.59 9.63 4.27
N ILE A 193 -7.56 8.86 4.79
CA ILE A 193 -8.81 8.54 4.07
C ILE A 193 -9.63 9.81 3.77
N SER A 194 -9.59 10.82 4.63
CA SER A 194 -10.31 12.09 4.40
C SER A 194 -9.82 12.87 3.18
N ASP A 195 -8.60 12.61 2.70
CA ASP A 195 -8.05 13.22 1.49
C ASP A 195 -8.44 12.49 0.21
N PHE A 196 -8.89 11.23 0.30
CA PHE A 196 -9.33 10.45 -0.84
C PHE A 196 -10.43 11.15 -1.68
N PRO A 197 -11.52 11.69 -1.10
CA PRO A 197 -12.54 12.40 -1.87
C PRO A 197 -12.00 13.63 -2.61
N LYS A 198 -11.02 14.34 -2.03
CA LYS A 198 -10.39 15.51 -2.67
C LYS A 198 -9.56 15.06 -3.88
N ARG A 199 -8.74 14.02 -3.72
CA ARG A 199 -7.95 13.39 -4.79
C ARG A 199 -8.84 12.86 -5.92
N LEU A 200 -9.94 12.20 -5.58
CA LEU A 200 -10.90 11.66 -6.53
C LEU A 200 -11.52 12.77 -7.41
N ARG A 201 -11.93 13.91 -6.81
CA ARG A 201 -12.46 15.05 -7.57
C ARG A 201 -11.44 15.60 -8.57
N LYS A 202 -10.20 15.81 -8.12
CA LYS A 202 -9.10 16.30 -8.97
C LYS A 202 -8.75 15.32 -10.10
N CYS A 203 -8.78 14.02 -9.84
CA CYS A 203 -8.60 13.00 -10.88
C CYS A 203 -9.71 13.04 -11.94
N ILE A 204 -10.95 13.26 -11.53
CA ILE A 204 -12.09 13.40 -12.46
C ILE A 204 -11.96 14.68 -13.29
N GLU A 205 -11.56 15.80 -12.68
CA GLU A 205 -11.29 17.07 -13.38
C GLU A 205 -10.17 16.92 -14.41
N ALA A 206 -9.10 16.20 -14.05
CA ALA A 206 -7.98 15.89 -14.93
C ALA A 206 -8.29 14.81 -15.99
N LYS A 207 -9.54 14.32 -16.09
CA LYS A 207 -9.95 13.24 -17.00
C LYS A 207 -9.06 11.99 -16.91
N LEU A 208 -8.68 11.57 -15.70
CA LEU A 208 -7.79 10.43 -15.43
C LEU A 208 -6.31 10.65 -15.81
N GLY A 209 -5.89 11.89 -16.09
CA GLY A 209 -4.49 12.27 -16.22
C GLY A 209 -3.80 12.48 -14.86
N ASN A 210 -2.48 12.72 -14.86
CA ASN A 210 -1.75 13.06 -13.64
C ASN A 210 -2.31 14.36 -13.05
N PHE A 211 -2.69 14.32 -11.77
CA PHE A 211 -3.32 15.44 -11.06
C PHE A 211 -2.52 15.86 -9.82
N GLU A 212 -1.31 15.33 -9.61
CA GLU A 212 -0.50 15.68 -8.43
C GLU A 212 -0.17 17.17 -8.37
N HIS A 213 0.03 17.80 -9.54
CA HIS A 213 0.24 19.25 -9.65
C HIS A 213 -0.98 20.08 -9.22
N LEU A 214 -2.16 19.47 -9.13
CA LEU A 214 -3.39 20.11 -8.70
C LEU A 214 -3.63 19.91 -7.20
N LEU A 215 -2.89 19.02 -6.51
CA LEU A 215 -3.17 18.60 -5.14
C LEU A 215 -2.86 19.64 -4.07
#